data_AF-A0A963P9M9-F1
#
_entry.id   AF-A0A963P9M9-F1
#
_cell.length_a   1.000
_cell.length_b   1.000
_cell.length_c   1.000
_cell.angle_alpha   90.00
_cell.angle_beta   90.00
_cell.angle_gamma   90.00
#
_symmetry.space_group_name_H-M   'P 1'
#
loop_
_entity.id
_entity.type
_entity.pdbx_description
1 polymer ?
#
loop_
_entity_poly.entity_id
_entity_poly.type
_entity_poly.pdbx_seq_one_letter_code
_entity_poly.pdbx_strand_id
1 'polypeptide(L)'
;MLGDLPALLEELESRIAAVGDLKTLEDTRVALIGRKGRVTELAKSLGKLDPSERPAAGQAINDFKRTVEARLQARRDELAEAELEARLAAERVDITLPVRERPVGRIHPVSQVTDEIIAIFADMGFSVAEGPDVEDDFHNFTALNFPPEHPARAMHDTFFLEAGADGVPLLLRTHTSTVQIRHMMANRPPHRIIAPGRTYRCDSDATHTPMFHQV
;
A
#
# COMPACT_ATOMS: atom_id res chain seq x y z
N MET A 1 23.81 4.75 -65.81
CA MET A 1 23.78 5.12 -64.37
C MET A 1 22.52 4.70 -63.64
N LEU A 2 21.34 4.63 -64.27
CA LEU A 2 20.08 4.20 -63.61
C LEU A 2 19.87 2.68 -63.55
N GLY A 3 20.46 1.90 -64.47
CA GLY A 3 20.31 0.43 -64.51
C GLY A 3 20.95 -0.34 -63.35
N ASP A 4 21.75 0.33 -62.52
CA ASP A 4 22.52 -0.28 -61.41
C ASP A 4 21.87 -0.05 -60.03
N LEU A 5 20.76 0.69 -59.98
CA LEU A 5 19.99 0.97 -58.75
C LEU A 5 19.46 -0.30 -58.06
N PRO A 6 18.98 -1.35 -58.78
CA PRO A 6 18.51 -2.58 -58.14
C PRO A 6 19.64 -3.35 -57.44
N ALA A 7 20.79 -3.49 -58.10
CA ALA A 7 21.96 -4.17 -57.52
C ALA A 7 22.52 -3.40 -56.31
N LEU A 8 22.52 -2.06 -56.41
CA LEU A 8 22.88 -1.20 -55.29
C LEU A 8 21.89 -1.33 -54.12
N LEU A 9 20.58 -1.45 -54.38
CA LEU A 9 19.57 -1.62 -53.34
C LEU A 9 19.81 -2.91 -52.56
N GLU A 10 20.08 -4.02 -53.25
CA GLU A 10 20.35 -5.33 -52.66
C GLU A 10 21.63 -5.31 -51.79
N GLU A 11 22.69 -4.65 -52.26
CA GLU A 11 23.93 -4.43 -51.48
C GLU A 11 23.64 -3.64 -50.19
N LEU A 12 22.84 -2.57 -50.29
CA LEU A 12 22.51 -1.73 -49.14
C LEU A 12 21.57 -2.43 -48.15
N GLU A 13 20.60 -3.19 -48.63
CA GLU A 13 19.70 -3.99 -47.78
C GLU A 13 20.48 -5.04 -46.99
N SER A 14 21.40 -5.76 -47.64
CA SER A 14 22.29 -6.73 -46.98
C SER A 14 23.16 -6.04 -45.91
N ARG A 15 23.72 -4.88 -46.25
CA ARG A 15 24.55 -4.10 -45.32
C ARG A 15 23.78 -3.57 -44.11
N ILE A 16 22.53 -3.11 -44.31
CA ILE A 16 21.65 -2.67 -43.23
C ILE A 16 21.26 -3.85 -42.34
N ALA A 17 20.91 -5.00 -42.93
CA ALA A 17 20.56 -6.21 -42.20
C ALA A 17 21.71 -6.76 -41.34
N ALA A 18 22.97 -6.61 -41.80
CA ALA A 18 24.15 -7.04 -41.07
C ALA A 18 24.51 -6.18 -39.85
N VAL A 19 23.89 -5.02 -39.68
CA VAL A 19 24.15 -4.14 -38.53
C VAL A 19 23.61 -4.76 -37.24
N GLY A 20 24.47 -4.92 -36.24
CA GLY A 20 24.14 -5.56 -34.97
C GLY A 20 23.80 -4.61 -33.81
N ASP A 21 23.99 -3.29 -33.96
CA ASP A 21 23.78 -2.33 -32.88
C ASP A 21 23.41 -0.93 -33.41
N LEU A 22 22.76 -0.13 -32.56
CA LEU A 22 22.25 1.19 -32.92
C LEU A 22 23.35 2.20 -33.30
N LYS A 23 24.56 2.04 -32.76
CA LYS A 23 25.69 2.94 -33.07
C LYS A 23 26.20 2.67 -34.49
N THR A 24 26.43 1.39 -34.82
CA THR A 24 26.80 0.95 -36.16
C THR A 24 25.70 1.24 -37.18
N LEU A 25 24.42 1.27 -36.76
CA LEU A 25 23.31 1.67 -37.62
C LEU A 25 23.37 3.16 -37.96
N GLU A 26 23.68 4.03 -36.99
CA GLU A 26 23.85 5.45 -37.25
C GLU A 26 25.07 5.74 -38.15
N ASP A 27 26.19 5.06 -37.92
CA ASP A 27 27.35 5.15 -38.80
C ASP A 27 27.00 4.74 -40.24
N THR A 28 26.19 3.68 -40.39
CA THR A 28 25.67 3.22 -41.69
C THR A 28 24.72 4.24 -42.32
N ARG A 29 23.80 4.84 -41.55
CA ARG A 29 22.91 5.90 -42.05
C ARG A 29 23.69 7.10 -42.55
N VAL A 30 24.70 7.56 -41.81
CA VAL A 30 25.56 8.69 -42.20
C VAL A 30 26.34 8.36 -43.49
N ALA A 31 26.84 7.13 -43.63
CA ALA A 31 27.55 6.68 -44.83
C ALA A 31 26.65 6.58 -46.08
N LEU A 32 25.35 6.33 -45.90
CA LEU A 32 24.39 6.18 -47.01
C LEU A 32 23.70 7.49 -47.39
N ILE A 33 23.15 8.22 -46.41
CA ILE A 33 22.26 9.39 -46.63
C ILE A 33 22.89 10.70 -46.12
N GLY A 34 24.07 10.66 -45.49
CA GLY A 34 24.76 11.86 -45.04
C GLY A 34 25.17 12.82 -46.17
N ARG A 35 25.79 13.96 -45.82
CA ARG A 35 26.18 15.02 -46.77
C ARG A 35 27.13 14.55 -47.91
N LYS A 36 27.91 13.50 -47.66
CA LYS A 36 28.78 12.80 -48.62
C LYS A 36 28.36 11.32 -48.81
N GLY A 37 27.12 11.00 -48.46
CA GLY A 37 26.61 9.63 -48.51
C GLY A 37 26.39 9.16 -49.95
N ARG A 38 26.45 7.85 -50.18
CA ARG A 38 26.31 7.24 -51.52
C ARG A 38 25.01 7.68 -52.22
N VAL A 39 23.89 7.78 -51.49
CA VAL A 39 22.58 8.22 -52.02
C VAL A 39 22.60 9.73 -52.35
N THR A 40 23.27 10.53 -51.54
CA THR A 40 23.42 11.98 -51.73
C THR A 40 24.32 12.32 -52.93
N GLU A 41 25.38 11.53 -53.17
CA GLU A 41 26.23 11.65 -54.36
C GLU A 41 25.49 11.25 -55.64
N LEU A 42 24.63 10.21 -55.59
CA LEU A 42 23.72 9.86 -56.68
C LEU A 42 22.79 11.03 -57.01
N ALA A 43 22.20 11.68 -56.00
CA ALA A 43 21.36 12.86 -56.20
C ALA A 43 22.11 14.07 -56.80
N LYS A 44 23.40 14.28 -56.47
CA LYS A 44 24.22 15.34 -57.09
C LYS A 44 24.52 15.06 -58.56
N SER A 45 24.56 13.79 -58.97
CA SER A 45 24.83 13.42 -60.37
C SER A 45 23.68 13.78 -61.33
N LEU A 46 22.46 14.01 -60.82
CA LEU A 46 21.31 14.52 -61.58
C LEU A 46 21.58 15.85 -62.29
N GLY A 47 22.43 16.71 -61.72
CA GLY A 47 22.79 18.00 -62.32
C GLY A 47 23.56 17.88 -63.65
N LYS A 48 24.08 16.69 -63.97
CA LYS A 48 24.86 16.42 -65.19
C LYS A 48 24.04 15.81 -66.33
N LEU A 49 22.76 15.48 -66.10
CA LEU A 49 21.87 14.90 -67.12
C LEU A 49 21.18 15.97 -67.95
N ASP A 50 20.68 15.60 -69.14
CA ASP A 50 19.90 16.49 -70.00
C ASP A 50 18.52 16.83 -69.40
N PRO A 51 17.95 18.01 -69.69
CA PRO A 51 16.68 18.47 -69.12
C PRO A 51 15.51 17.50 -69.33
N SER A 52 15.51 16.73 -70.42
CA SER A 52 14.48 15.73 -70.75
C SER A 52 14.56 14.46 -69.89
N GLU A 53 15.75 14.09 -69.39
CA GLU A 53 15.97 12.84 -68.63
C GLU A 53 15.96 13.05 -67.11
N ARG A 54 16.15 14.30 -66.65
CA ARG A 54 16.15 14.69 -65.22
C ARG A 54 14.89 14.29 -64.44
N PRO A 55 13.65 14.39 -64.96
CA PRO A 55 12.46 14.06 -64.19
C PRO A 55 12.38 12.58 -63.81
N ALA A 56 12.58 11.68 -64.77
CA ALA A 56 12.54 10.23 -64.56
C ALA A 56 13.70 9.75 -63.66
N ALA A 57 14.90 10.28 -63.88
CA ALA A 57 16.06 9.97 -63.06
C ALA A 57 15.91 10.47 -61.61
N GLY A 58 15.34 11.66 -61.42
CA GLY A 58 15.09 12.25 -60.10
C GLY A 58 14.05 11.47 -59.30
N GLN A 59 12.99 11.00 -59.97
CA GLN A 59 11.98 10.15 -59.35
C GLN A 59 12.58 8.81 -58.88
N ALA A 60 13.35 8.13 -59.74
CA ALA A 60 14.01 6.87 -59.39
C ALA A 60 14.95 7.00 -58.18
N ILE A 61 15.72 8.10 -58.10
CA ILE A 61 16.62 8.36 -56.96
C ILE A 61 15.85 8.69 -55.68
N ASN A 62 14.76 9.44 -55.77
CA ASN A 62 13.91 9.74 -54.61
C ASN A 62 13.20 8.49 -54.08
N ASP A 63 12.71 7.63 -54.97
CA ASP A 63 12.09 6.35 -54.61
C ASP A 63 13.12 5.44 -53.93
N PHE A 64 14.31 5.32 -54.51
CA PHE A 64 15.43 4.59 -53.92
C PHE A 64 15.80 5.12 -52.53
N LYS A 65 15.90 6.45 -52.37
CA LYS A 65 16.20 7.09 -51.08
C LYS A 65 15.13 6.75 -50.03
N ARG A 66 13.84 6.83 -50.37
CA ARG A 66 12.76 6.45 -49.45
C ARG A 66 12.86 4.98 -49.02
N THR A 67 13.17 4.08 -49.96
CA THR A 67 13.33 2.66 -49.63
C THR A 67 14.48 2.45 -48.65
N VAL A 68 15.63 3.08 -48.87
CA VAL A 68 16.80 2.98 -47.95
C VAL A 68 16.47 3.57 -46.58
N GLU A 69 15.78 4.72 -46.52
CA GLU A 69 15.30 5.32 -45.26
C GLU A 69 14.35 4.38 -44.51
N ALA A 70 13.40 3.76 -45.22
CA ALA A 70 12.47 2.81 -44.63
C ALA A 70 13.18 1.56 -44.07
N ARG A 71 14.21 1.05 -44.76
CA ARG A 71 15.00 -0.09 -44.29
C ARG A 71 15.85 0.24 -43.06
N LEU A 72 16.46 1.42 -43.04
CA LEU A 72 17.20 1.90 -41.87
C LEU A 72 16.29 2.08 -40.66
N GLN A 73 15.08 2.62 -40.88
CA GLN A 73 14.09 2.79 -39.82
C GLN A 73 13.61 1.43 -39.29
N ALA A 74 13.24 0.50 -40.18
CA ALA A 74 12.83 -0.84 -39.78
C ALA A 74 13.93 -1.55 -38.96
N ARG A 75 15.19 -1.47 -39.40
CA ARG A 75 16.31 -2.07 -38.67
C ARG A 75 16.56 -1.41 -37.32
N ARG A 76 16.36 -0.09 -37.22
CA ARG A 76 16.44 0.66 -35.96
C ARG A 76 15.41 0.15 -34.97
N ASP A 77 14.17 -0.01 -35.42
CA ASP A 77 13.06 -0.44 -34.58
C ASP A 77 13.27 -1.90 -34.10
N GLU A 78 13.75 -2.79 -34.98
CA GLU A 78 14.14 -4.16 -34.61
C GLU A 78 15.22 -4.20 -33.53
N LEU A 79 16.28 -3.40 -33.68
CA LEU A 79 17.39 -3.37 -32.71
C LEU A 79 16.96 -2.76 -31.38
N ALA A 80 16.12 -1.72 -31.40
CA ALA A 80 15.59 -1.09 -30.20
C ALA A 80 14.67 -2.03 -29.41
N GLU A 81 13.81 -2.78 -30.11
CA GLU A 81 12.95 -3.80 -29.50
C GLU A 81 13.78 -4.92 -28.87
N ALA A 82 14.80 -5.42 -29.59
CA ALA A 82 15.69 -6.46 -29.07
C ALA A 82 16.47 -5.99 -27.83
N GLU A 83 16.95 -4.74 -27.80
CA GLU A 83 17.62 -4.15 -26.63
C GLU A 83 16.66 -4.00 -25.44
N LEU A 84 15.42 -3.57 -25.70
CA LEU A 84 14.39 -3.47 -24.67
C LEU A 84 14.05 -4.84 -24.07
N GLU A 85 13.80 -5.85 -24.89
CA GLU A 85 13.49 -7.21 -24.44
C GLU A 85 14.65 -7.84 -23.64
N ALA A 86 15.90 -7.64 -24.10
CA ALA A 86 17.07 -8.10 -23.36
C ALA A 86 17.17 -7.43 -21.98
N ARG A 87 16.89 -6.12 -21.90
CA ARG A 87 16.87 -5.37 -20.65
C ARG A 87 15.74 -5.82 -19.72
N LEU A 88 14.53 -6.01 -20.25
CA LEU A 88 13.39 -6.51 -19.49
C LEU A 88 13.65 -7.91 -18.93
N ALA A 89 14.27 -8.80 -19.71
CA ALA A 89 14.65 -10.13 -19.27
C ALA A 89 15.72 -10.11 -18.16
N ALA A 90 16.71 -9.23 -18.27
CA ALA A 90 17.78 -9.07 -17.28
C ALA A 90 17.28 -8.42 -15.97
N GLU A 91 16.33 -7.49 -16.06
CA GLU A 91 15.74 -6.79 -14.92
C GLU A 91 14.53 -7.54 -14.32
N ARG A 92 14.30 -8.81 -14.71
CA ARG A 92 13.26 -9.64 -14.10
C ARG A 92 13.53 -9.85 -12.62
N VAL A 93 12.53 -9.50 -11.81
CA VAL A 93 12.50 -9.76 -10.38
C VAL A 93 11.36 -10.71 -10.05
N ASP A 94 11.56 -11.53 -9.02
CA ASP A 94 10.50 -12.36 -8.47
C ASP A 94 9.58 -11.50 -7.59
N ILE A 95 8.41 -11.16 -8.14
CA ILE A 95 7.39 -10.35 -7.47
C ILE A 95 6.70 -11.09 -6.31
N THR A 96 6.95 -12.39 -6.13
CA THR A 96 6.39 -13.20 -5.05
C THR A 96 7.27 -13.20 -3.80
N LEU A 97 8.48 -12.64 -3.88
CA LEU A 97 9.38 -12.55 -2.73
C LEU A 97 8.75 -11.72 -1.60
N PRO A 98 8.95 -12.14 -0.34
CA PRO A 98 8.50 -11.36 0.81
C PRO A 98 9.06 -9.95 0.80
N VAL A 99 8.18 -8.96 1.00
CA VAL A 99 8.60 -7.58 1.22
C VAL A 99 9.28 -7.45 2.59
N ARG A 100 10.11 -6.41 2.76
CA ARG A 100 10.65 -6.08 4.07
C ARG A 100 9.52 -5.75 5.02
N GLU A 101 9.35 -6.57 6.05
CA GLU A 101 8.27 -6.42 7.02
C GLU A 101 8.40 -5.10 7.78
N ARG A 102 7.26 -4.45 7.98
CA ARG A 102 7.11 -3.38 8.96
C ARG A 102 6.21 -3.91 10.08
N PRO A 103 6.56 -3.70 11.36
CA PRO A 103 5.71 -4.16 12.44
C PRO A 103 4.34 -3.50 12.35
N VAL A 104 3.29 -4.33 12.37
CA VAL A 104 1.89 -3.89 12.41
C VAL A 104 1.39 -3.99 13.85
N GLY A 105 0.78 -2.93 14.35
CA GLY A 105 0.17 -2.93 15.67
C GLY A 105 -1.01 -3.91 15.74
N ARG A 106 -1.27 -4.46 16.93
CA ARG A 106 -2.44 -5.31 17.19
C ARG A 106 -3.21 -4.76 18.38
N ILE A 107 -4.53 -4.83 18.30
CA ILE A 107 -5.42 -4.49 19.42
C ILE A 107 -5.38 -5.64 20.42
N HIS A 108 -5.38 -5.33 21.71
CA HIS A 108 -5.41 -6.34 22.77
C HIS A 108 -6.71 -7.16 22.68
N PRO A 109 -6.68 -8.50 22.85
CA PRO A 109 -7.89 -9.34 22.72
C PRO A 109 -9.06 -8.90 23.60
N VAL A 110 -8.80 -8.46 24.83
CA VAL A 110 -9.85 -7.94 25.73
C VAL A 110 -10.50 -6.67 25.18
N SER A 111 -9.73 -5.78 24.55
CA SER A 111 -10.30 -4.59 23.92
C SER A 111 -11.17 -4.97 22.72
N GLN A 112 -10.74 -5.95 21.92
CA GLN A 112 -11.55 -6.45 20.79
C GLN A 112 -12.90 -6.99 21.26
N VAL A 113 -12.91 -7.83 22.30
CA VAL A 113 -14.14 -8.39 22.87
C VAL A 113 -15.01 -7.30 23.50
N THR A 114 -14.40 -6.35 24.21
CA THR A 114 -15.12 -5.20 24.78
C THR A 114 -15.81 -4.40 23.69
N ASP A 115 -15.10 -4.06 22.61
CA ASP A 115 -15.62 -3.29 21.48
C ASP A 115 -16.74 -4.05 20.76
N GLU A 116 -16.62 -5.37 20.61
CA GLU A 116 -17.66 -6.24 20.03
C GLU A 116 -18.94 -6.23 20.87
N ILE A 117 -18.82 -6.39 22.19
CA ILE A 117 -19.97 -6.33 23.10
C ILE A 117 -20.62 -4.94 23.05
N ILE A 118 -19.82 -3.87 23.06
CA ILE A 118 -20.32 -2.50 22.96
C ILE A 118 -21.12 -2.31 21.67
N ALA A 119 -20.61 -2.79 20.53
CA ALA A 119 -21.29 -2.68 19.25
C ALA A 119 -22.65 -3.39 19.25
N ILE A 120 -22.72 -4.62 19.78
CA ILE A 120 -23.97 -5.39 19.88
C ILE A 120 -25.03 -4.63 20.69
N PHE A 121 -24.66 -4.10 21.86
CA PHE A 121 -25.60 -3.39 22.72
C PHE A 121 -25.97 -1.99 22.18
N ALA A 122 -25.03 -1.32 21.51
CA ALA A 122 -25.30 -0.05 20.84
C ALA A 122 -26.38 -0.19 19.75
N ASP A 123 -26.35 -1.28 18.98
CA ASP A 123 -27.40 -1.60 17.98
C ASP A 123 -28.78 -1.84 18.62
N MET A 124 -28.81 -2.25 19.88
CA MET A 124 -30.05 -2.40 20.68
C MET A 124 -30.50 -1.09 21.36
N GLY A 125 -29.76 0.01 21.17
CA GLY A 125 -30.04 1.32 21.74
C GLY A 125 -29.59 1.50 23.20
N PHE A 126 -28.57 0.76 23.63
CA PHE A 126 -27.88 1.01 24.90
C PHE A 126 -26.75 2.03 24.70
N SER A 127 -26.53 2.88 25.70
CA SER A 127 -25.36 3.76 25.75
C SER A 127 -24.28 3.21 26.69
N VAL A 128 -23.01 3.51 26.42
CA VAL A 128 -21.90 3.17 27.33
C VAL A 128 -21.86 4.17 28.49
N ALA A 129 -21.75 3.67 29.71
CA ALA A 129 -21.49 4.46 30.90
C ALA A 129 -20.16 4.06 31.52
N GLU A 130 -19.40 5.05 32.00
CA GLU A 130 -18.10 4.85 32.64
C GLU A 130 -18.12 5.39 34.07
N GLY A 131 -17.19 4.91 34.89
CA GLY A 131 -17.00 5.40 36.24
C GLY A 131 -15.63 5.04 36.79
N PRO A 132 -15.29 5.57 37.97
CA PRO A 132 -13.96 5.47 38.53
C PRO A 132 -13.60 4.02 38.93
N ASP A 133 -12.30 3.71 38.94
CA ASP A 133 -11.78 2.44 39.45
C ASP A 133 -11.70 2.41 40.99
N VAL A 134 -11.42 3.58 41.59
CA VAL A 134 -11.45 3.78 43.04
C VAL A 134 -12.85 4.21 43.45
N GLU A 135 -13.43 3.49 44.40
CA GLU A 135 -14.80 3.69 44.87
C GLU A 135 -14.91 3.78 46.38
N ASP A 136 -16.06 4.29 46.83
CA ASP A 136 -16.48 4.23 48.23
C ASP A 136 -17.30 2.96 48.52
N ASP A 137 -17.42 2.61 49.81
CA ASP A 137 -18.23 1.46 50.26
C ASP A 137 -19.71 1.58 49.85
N PHE A 138 -20.23 2.80 49.76
CA PHE A 138 -21.63 3.03 49.46
C PHE A 138 -21.97 2.56 48.04
N HIS A 139 -21.24 3.00 47.04
CA HIS A 139 -21.49 2.65 45.64
C HIS A 139 -21.08 1.21 45.32
N ASN A 140 -20.03 0.69 45.95
CA ASN A 140 -19.57 -0.68 45.68
C ASN A 140 -20.36 -1.75 46.43
N PHE A 141 -20.99 -1.43 47.57
CA PHE A 141 -21.68 -2.43 48.38
C PHE A 141 -23.05 -1.98 48.88
N THR A 142 -23.12 -0.88 49.63
CA THR A 142 -24.35 -0.52 50.38
C THR A 142 -25.55 -0.26 49.45
N ALA A 143 -25.35 0.49 48.37
CA ALA A 143 -26.39 0.79 47.39
C ALA A 143 -26.85 -0.46 46.59
N LEU A 144 -26.05 -1.52 46.60
CA LEU A 144 -26.34 -2.81 45.97
C LEU A 144 -26.91 -3.84 46.95
N ASN A 145 -27.33 -3.40 48.14
CA ASN A 145 -27.94 -4.23 49.18
C ASN A 145 -27.01 -5.32 49.77
N PHE A 146 -25.70 -5.05 49.80
CA PHE A 146 -24.75 -5.89 50.53
C PHE A 146 -24.77 -5.43 52.00
N PRO A 147 -25.18 -6.24 52.99
CA PRO A 147 -25.07 -5.84 54.41
C PRO A 147 -23.60 -5.77 54.88
N PRO A 148 -23.28 -5.11 56.01
CA PRO A 148 -21.92 -5.02 56.53
C PRO A 148 -21.24 -6.38 56.76
N GLU A 149 -22.02 -7.39 57.14
CA GLU A 149 -21.55 -8.75 57.41
C GLU A 149 -21.35 -9.59 56.13
N HIS A 150 -21.60 -9.02 54.94
CA HIS A 150 -21.55 -9.76 53.70
C HIS A 150 -20.11 -10.23 53.39
N PRO A 151 -19.87 -11.51 53.04
CA PRO A 151 -18.53 -12.04 52.76
C PRO A 151 -17.74 -11.22 51.73
N ALA A 152 -18.40 -10.73 50.67
CA ALA A 152 -17.76 -9.89 49.65
C ALA A 152 -17.18 -8.55 50.17
N ARG A 153 -17.57 -8.08 51.37
CA ARG A 153 -16.97 -6.91 52.02
C ARG A 153 -15.71 -7.25 52.83
N ALA A 154 -15.36 -8.52 52.93
CA ALA A 154 -14.22 -8.94 53.73
C ALA A 154 -12.88 -8.55 53.07
N MET A 155 -11.88 -8.27 53.92
CA MET A 155 -10.56 -7.82 53.48
C MET A 155 -9.78 -8.83 52.63
N HIS A 156 -10.19 -10.09 52.59
CA HIS A 156 -9.52 -11.11 51.77
C HIS A 156 -9.93 -11.06 50.30
N ASP A 157 -11.07 -10.45 49.96
CA ASP A 157 -11.60 -10.41 48.59
C ASP A 157 -11.45 -9.03 47.92
N THR A 158 -11.36 -7.97 48.72
CA THR A 158 -11.40 -6.56 48.25
C THR A 158 -10.13 -5.82 48.60
N PHE A 159 -9.58 -5.07 47.64
CA PHE A 159 -8.48 -4.14 47.89
C PHE A 159 -9.00 -2.85 48.53
N PHE A 160 -8.86 -2.75 49.85
CA PHE A 160 -9.10 -1.51 50.58
C PHE A 160 -7.88 -0.57 50.49
N LEU A 161 -8.14 0.72 50.41
CA LEU A 161 -7.14 1.78 50.38
C LEU A 161 -7.09 2.47 51.74
N GLU A 162 -5.94 3.09 52.05
CA GLU A 162 -5.83 3.93 53.23
C GLU A 162 -6.82 5.10 53.13
N ALA A 163 -7.50 5.40 54.25
CA ALA A 163 -8.45 6.49 54.31
C ALA A 163 -7.75 7.83 54.04
N GLY A 164 -8.36 8.68 53.21
CA GLY A 164 -7.88 10.03 52.94
C GLY A 164 -7.96 10.94 54.18
N ALA A 165 -7.59 12.21 54.00
CA ALA A 165 -7.67 13.21 55.08
C ALA A 165 -9.10 13.43 55.63
N ASP A 166 -10.11 13.03 54.87
CA ASP A 166 -11.53 13.02 55.20
C ASP A 166 -11.97 11.78 56.01
N GLY A 167 -11.07 10.82 56.24
CA GLY A 167 -11.32 9.61 57.02
C GLY A 167 -12.25 8.60 56.32
N VAL A 168 -12.56 8.79 55.04
CA VAL A 168 -13.43 7.89 54.28
C VAL A 168 -12.60 6.72 53.74
N PRO A 169 -12.90 5.47 54.12
CA PRO A 169 -12.22 4.32 53.56
C PRO A 169 -12.65 4.14 52.10
N LEU A 170 -11.66 4.10 51.21
CA LEU A 170 -11.83 3.85 49.78
C LEU A 170 -11.40 2.42 49.43
N LEU A 171 -11.80 1.95 48.26
CA LEU A 171 -11.45 0.62 47.75
C LEU A 171 -11.33 0.61 46.23
N LEU A 172 -10.66 -0.39 45.67
CA LEU A 172 -10.75 -0.66 44.22
C LEU A 172 -12.02 -1.44 43.92
N ARG A 173 -12.82 -0.97 42.95
CA ARG A 173 -14.14 -1.55 42.65
C ARG A 173 -14.04 -3.04 42.32
N THR A 174 -14.96 -3.83 42.86
CA THR A 174 -14.99 -5.30 42.66
C THR A 174 -15.85 -5.73 41.48
N HIS A 175 -16.66 -4.80 40.96
CA HIS A 175 -17.56 -4.93 39.81
C HIS A 175 -17.94 -3.56 39.24
N THR A 176 -18.44 -3.52 38.00
CA THR A 176 -18.88 -2.26 37.35
C THR A 176 -20.29 -1.81 37.73
N SER A 177 -20.98 -2.52 38.63
CA SER A 177 -22.29 -2.12 39.18
C SER A 177 -22.28 -0.76 39.87
N THR A 178 -21.11 -0.28 40.32
CA THR A 178 -20.96 1.07 40.89
C THR A 178 -21.36 2.16 39.89
N VAL A 179 -21.03 1.96 38.61
CA VAL A 179 -21.40 2.86 37.50
C VAL A 179 -22.92 2.89 37.32
N GLN A 180 -23.59 1.75 37.50
CA GLN A 180 -25.05 1.65 37.39
C GLN A 180 -25.74 2.48 38.48
N ILE A 181 -25.29 2.36 39.74
CA ILE A 181 -25.80 3.17 40.85
C ILE A 181 -25.59 4.65 40.58
N ARG A 182 -24.37 5.07 40.20
CA ARG A 182 -24.06 6.46 39.89
C ARG A 182 -24.94 6.99 38.76
N HIS A 183 -25.13 6.21 37.70
CA HIS A 183 -25.97 6.60 36.58
C HIS A 183 -27.43 6.77 36.99
N MET A 184 -27.98 5.83 37.77
CA MET A 184 -29.37 5.89 38.26
C MET A 184 -29.60 7.03 39.26
N MET A 185 -28.59 7.42 40.04
CA MET A 185 -28.69 8.57 40.94
C MET A 185 -28.64 9.91 40.17
N ALA A 186 -27.87 9.97 39.08
CA ALA A 186 -27.70 11.19 38.29
C ALA A 186 -28.80 11.40 37.23
N ASN A 187 -29.51 10.34 36.83
CA ASN A 187 -30.45 10.37 35.70
C ASN A 187 -31.81 9.80 36.10
N ARG A 188 -32.87 10.20 35.39
CA ARG A 188 -34.21 9.60 35.55
C ARG A 188 -34.41 8.46 34.56
N PRO A 189 -35.24 7.45 34.89
CA PRO A 189 -35.65 6.42 33.94
C PRO A 189 -36.33 7.00 32.68
N PRO A 190 -36.32 6.26 31.55
CA PRO A 190 -35.80 4.90 31.36
C PRO A 190 -34.26 4.85 31.22
N HIS A 191 -33.64 3.80 31.77
CA HIS A 191 -32.21 3.54 31.63
C HIS A 191 -31.94 2.41 30.62
N ARG A 192 -30.96 2.61 29.74
CA ARG A 192 -30.39 1.58 28.85
C ARG A 192 -28.90 1.81 28.74
N ILE A 193 -28.15 1.22 29.66
CA ILE A 193 -26.71 1.37 29.72
C ILE A 193 -25.99 0.04 29.83
N ILE A 194 -24.76 -0.02 29.31
CA ILE A 194 -23.75 -1.03 29.64
C ILE A 194 -22.56 -0.33 30.31
N ALA A 195 -21.84 -1.03 31.18
CA ALA A 195 -20.74 -0.46 31.95
C ALA A 195 -19.48 -1.33 31.83
N PRO A 196 -18.82 -1.33 30.66
CA PRO A 196 -17.52 -1.99 30.50
C PRO A 196 -16.46 -1.31 31.37
N GLY A 197 -15.63 -2.09 32.05
CA GLY A 197 -14.61 -1.54 32.93
C GLY A 197 -13.70 -2.55 33.59
N ARG A 198 -12.61 -2.04 34.16
CA ARG A 198 -11.66 -2.83 34.97
C ARG A 198 -12.23 -3.06 36.36
N THR A 199 -12.03 -4.25 36.90
CA THR A 199 -12.46 -4.64 38.23
C THR A 199 -11.34 -5.36 38.94
N TYR A 200 -11.34 -5.28 40.26
CA TYR A 200 -10.20 -5.70 41.07
C TYR A 200 -10.65 -6.64 42.17
N ARG A 201 -9.90 -7.72 42.38
CA ARG A 201 -10.14 -8.71 43.45
C ARG A 201 -8.81 -9.19 44.00
N CYS A 202 -8.74 -9.45 45.30
CA CYS A 202 -7.54 -9.94 45.94
C CYS A 202 -7.36 -11.47 45.72
N ASP A 203 -7.33 -11.88 44.45
CA ASP A 203 -7.12 -13.27 44.04
C ASP A 203 -6.13 -13.31 42.87
N SER A 204 -5.21 -14.27 42.89
CA SER A 204 -4.15 -14.38 41.90
C SER A 204 -3.64 -15.83 41.81
N ASP A 205 -4.09 -16.53 40.78
CA ASP A 205 -3.64 -17.88 40.44
C ASP A 205 -3.58 -18.06 38.90
N ALA A 206 -3.55 -19.30 38.40
CA ALA A 206 -3.48 -19.55 36.97
C ALA A 206 -4.74 -19.12 36.18
N THR A 207 -5.88 -19.02 36.85
CA THR A 207 -7.20 -18.68 36.30
C THR A 207 -7.76 -17.34 36.79
N HIS A 208 -7.17 -16.78 37.83
CA HIS A 208 -7.59 -15.53 38.46
C HIS A 208 -6.48 -14.49 38.38
N THR A 209 -6.83 -13.29 37.92
CA THR A 209 -5.94 -12.14 37.93
C THR A 209 -6.51 -11.06 38.85
N PRO A 210 -5.65 -10.34 39.60
CA PRO A 210 -6.12 -9.34 40.58
C PRO A 210 -6.79 -8.13 39.92
N MET A 211 -6.58 -7.95 38.61
CA MET A 211 -7.31 -7.03 37.75
C MET A 211 -7.83 -7.80 36.54
N PHE A 212 -9.11 -7.63 36.23
CA PHE A 212 -9.74 -8.18 35.04
C PHE A 212 -10.81 -7.19 34.52
N HIS A 213 -11.55 -7.57 33.48
CA HIS A 213 -12.56 -6.69 32.87
C HIS A 213 -13.95 -7.33 32.99
N GLN A 214 -14.96 -6.51 33.24
CA GLN A 214 -16.37 -6.86 33.22
C GLN A 214 -17.13 -5.90 32.28
N VAL A 215 -18.28 -6.35 31.78
CA VAL A 215 -19.26 -5.53 31.05
C VAL A 215 -20.63 -5.73 31.68
#